data_AF-A0A7J3I8T0-F1
#
_entry.id   AF-A0A7J3I8T0-F1
#
_cell.length_a   1.000
_cell.length_b   1.000
_cell.length_c   1.000
_cell.angle_alpha   90.00
_cell.angle_beta   90.00
_cell.angle_gamma   90.00
#
_symmetry.space_group_name_H-M   'P 1'
#
loop_
_entity.id
_entity.type
_entity.pdbx_description
1 polymer ?
#
loop_
_entity_poly.entity_id
_entity_poly.type
_entity_poly.pdbx_seq_one_letter_code
_entity_poly.pdbx_strand_id
1 'polypeptide(L)'
;MVRPQLRSRSYKRIPRRTPSGRTVVHYERGKNTPMRCAKCGGILNGVPIKESERRRLPKAMKRPERMFGGTLCIRCLREILKEVVRSTG
;
A
#
# COMPACT_ATOMS: atom_id res chain seq x y z
N MET A 1 -34.88 0.46 -4.40
CA MET A 1 -33.87 -0.40 -5.09
C MET A 1 -32.46 0.01 -4.65
N VAL A 2 -31.53 -0.94 -4.45
CA VAL A 2 -30.12 -0.60 -4.16
C VAL A 2 -29.45 -0.01 -5.40
N ARG A 3 -28.62 1.03 -5.22
CA ARG A 3 -27.88 1.71 -6.31
C ARG A 3 -27.10 0.66 -7.15
N PRO A 4 -27.16 0.68 -8.49
CA PRO A 4 -26.55 -0.34 -9.34
C PRO A 4 -25.06 -0.60 -9.04
N GLN A 5 -24.27 0.45 -8.78
CA GLN A 5 -22.85 0.35 -8.42
C GLN A 5 -22.56 -0.56 -7.21
N LEU A 6 -23.48 -0.64 -6.24
CA LEU A 6 -23.34 -1.41 -5.00
C LEU A 6 -23.77 -2.88 -5.14
N ARG A 7 -24.36 -3.23 -6.28
CA ARG A 7 -24.75 -4.63 -6.60
C ARG A 7 -23.54 -5.47 -6.97
N SER A 8 -22.53 -4.86 -7.58
CA SER A 8 -21.26 -5.51 -7.97
C SER A 8 -20.43 -5.94 -6.74
N ARG A 9 -19.49 -6.89 -6.94
CA ARG A 9 -18.56 -7.34 -5.87
C ARG A 9 -17.34 -6.43 -5.68
N SER A 10 -17.27 -5.30 -6.39
CA SER A 10 -16.17 -4.33 -6.27
C SER A 10 -16.12 -3.64 -4.90
N TYR A 11 -17.28 -3.50 -4.25
CA TYR A 11 -17.41 -3.00 -2.88
C TYR A 11 -17.68 -4.15 -1.92
N LYS A 12 -16.87 -4.24 -0.86
CA LYS A 12 -17.10 -5.11 0.27
C LYS A 12 -18.27 -4.60 1.08
N ARG A 13 -19.19 -5.50 1.42
CA ARG A 13 -20.35 -5.23 2.28
C ARG A 13 -19.99 -5.54 3.73
N ILE A 14 -20.12 -4.56 4.60
CA ILE A 14 -19.78 -4.67 6.02
C ILE A 14 -21.04 -4.34 6.82
N PRO A 15 -21.78 -5.34 7.33
CA PRO A 15 -22.90 -5.08 8.21
C PRO A 15 -22.40 -4.52 9.54
N ARG A 16 -22.93 -3.38 9.96
CA ARG A 16 -22.65 -2.76 11.27
C ARG A 16 -23.97 -2.45 11.97
N ARG A 17 -24.00 -2.64 13.29
CA ARG A 17 -25.10 -2.16 14.12
C ARG A 17 -24.85 -0.71 14.49
N THR A 18 -25.82 0.15 14.26
CA THR A 18 -25.80 1.53 14.72
C THR A 18 -26.17 1.60 16.20
N PRO A 19 -25.78 2.67 16.91
CA PRO A 19 -26.19 2.88 18.32
C PRO A 19 -27.71 2.84 18.53
N SER A 20 -28.49 3.20 17.51
CA SER A 20 -29.96 3.13 17.50
C SER A 20 -30.55 1.72 17.28
N GLY A 21 -29.71 0.68 17.27
CA GLY A 21 -30.14 -0.72 17.14
C GLY A 21 -30.40 -1.19 15.71
N ARG A 22 -30.30 -0.31 14.69
CA ARG A 22 -30.49 -0.68 13.28
C ARG A 22 -29.23 -1.35 12.72
N THR A 23 -29.40 -2.34 11.85
CA THR A 23 -28.27 -2.93 11.11
C THR A 23 -28.16 -2.27 9.74
N VAL A 24 -27.06 -1.58 9.49
CA VAL A 24 -26.77 -0.86 8.24
C VAL A 24 -25.60 -1.52 7.52
N VAL A 25 -25.67 -1.58 6.18
CA VAL A 25 -24.57 -2.09 5.35
C VAL A 25 -23.67 -0.93 4.94
N HIS A 26 -22.43 -0.94 5.42
CA HIS A 26 -21.38 -0.06 4.91
C HIS A 26 -20.71 -0.70 3.70
N TYR A 27 -20.38 0.12 2.70
CA TYR A 27 -19.71 -0.31 1.49
C TYR A 27 -18.30 0.28 1.46
N GLU A 28 -17.29 -0.58 1.49
CA GLU A 28 -15.88 -0.19 1.41
C GLU A 28 -15.23 -0.79 0.16
N ARG A 29 -14.24 -0.10 -0.42
CA ARG A 29 -13.45 -0.68 -1.52
C ARG A 29 -12.58 -1.83 -1.00
N GLY A 30 -12.25 -2.77 -1.88
CA GLY A 30 -11.36 -3.90 -1.56
C GLY A 30 -9.99 -3.47 -1.02
N LYS A 31 -9.27 -4.41 -0.40
CA LYS A 31 -7.92 -4.14 0.11
C LYS A 31 -6.99 -3.79 -1.04
N ASN A 32 -6.18 -2.74 -0.85
CA ASN A 32 -5.14 -2.38 -1.79
C ASN A 32 -4.00 -3.41 -1.73
N THR A 33 -3.36 -3.64 -2.87
CA THR A 33 -2.16 -4.47 -2.97
C THR A 33 -0.97 -3.76 -2.30
N PRO A 34 -0.11 -4.47 -1.55
CA PRO A 34 1.09 -3.88 -0.99
C PRO A 34 2.02 -3.36 -2.08
N MET A 35 2.80 -2.33 -1.76
CA MET A 35 3.81 -1.81 -2.67
C MET A 35 4.93 -2.82 -2.90
N ARG A 36 5.39 -2.90 -4.15
CA ARG A 36 6.38 -3.87 -4.60
C ARG A 36 7.67 -3.17 -5.04
N CYS A 37 8.78 -3.88 -4.86
CA CYS A 37 10.10 -3.47 -5.33
C CYS A 37 10.12 -3.42 -6.86
N ALA A 38 10.71 -2.37 -7.42
CA ALA A 38 10.81 -2.20 -8.87
C ALA A 38 11.67 -3.28 -9.56
N LYS A 39 12.71 -3.80 -8.88
CA LYS A 39 13.63 -4.82 -9.44
C LYS A 39 13.09 -6.25 -9.27
N CYS A 40 12.71 -6.63 -8.05
CA CYS A 40 12.40 -8.03 -7.72
C CYS A 40 10.93 -8.31 -7.43
N GLY A 41 10.05 -7.30 -7.43
CA GLY A 41 8.63 -7.47 -7.10
C GLY A 41 8.33 -7.80 -5.63
N GLY A 42 9.36 -7.94 -4.78
CA GLY A 42 9.20 -8.21 -3.34
C GLY A 42 8.45 -7.10 -2.61
N ILE A 43 7.76 -7.44 -1.52
CA ILE A 43 6.99 -6.49 -0.72
C ILE A 43 7.93 -5.46 -0.07
N LEU A 44 7.56 -4.17 -0.18
CA LEU A 44 8.31 -3.08 0.45
C LEU A 44 7.82 -2.82 1.87
N ASN A 45 8.70 -3.07 2.83
CA ASN A 45 8.46 -2.78 4.25
C ASN A 45 8.67 -1.29 4.55
N GLY A 46 7.88 -0.75 5.50
CA GLY A 46 7.95 0.66 5.90
C GLY A 46 7.33 1.63 4.89
N VAL A 47 6.51 1.11 3.97
CA VAL A 47 5.83 1.89 2.94
C VAL A 47 4.32 1.68 3.08
N PRO A 48 3.50 2.75 3.20
CA PRO A 48 2.06 2.60 3.36
C PRO A 48 1.43 1.93 2.12
N ILE A 49 0.50 1.00 2.38
CA ILE A 49 -0.14 0.17 1.37
C ILE A 49 -1.14 0.98 0.53
N LYS A 50 -1.89 1.90 1.18
CA LYS A 50 -2.90 2.69 0.47
C LYS A 50 -2.33 4.01 -0.03
N GLU A 51 -2.58 4.29 -1.30
CA GLU A 51 -2.21 5.58 -1.89
C GLU A 51 -2.94 6.76 -1.22
N SER A 52 -4.19 6.56 -0.81
CA SER A 52 -4.95 7.54 -0.06
C SER A 52 -4.32 7.89 1.30
N GLU A 53 -3.71 6.91 1.97
CA GLU A 53 -2.99 7.12 3.24
C GLU A 53 -1.66 7.83 2.95
N ARG A 54 -0.92 7.39 1.93
CA ARG A 54 0.33 8.05 1.49
C ARG A 54 0.12 9.53 1.19
N ARG A 55 -0.99 9.91 0.56
CA ARG A 55 -1.25 11.31 0.21
C ARG A 55 -1.39 12.20 1.45
N ARG A 56 -1.93 11.67 2.54
CA ARG A 56 -2.20 12.39 3.80
C ARG A 56 -1.01 12.40 4.76
N LEU A 57 -0.15 11.38 4.71
CA LEU A 57 1.00 11.25 5.61
C LEU A 57 2.11 12.28 5.33
N PRO A 58 2.94 12.65 6.31
CA PRO A 58 4.14 13.46 6.10
C PRO A 58 5.21 12.67 5.32
N LYS A 59 6.16 13.38 4.69
CA LYS A 59 7.19 12.77 3.81
C LYS A 59 7.97 11.64 4.50
N ALA A 60 8.33 11.80 5.78
CA ALA A 60 9.05 10.81 6.56
C ALA A 60 8.28 9.49 6.74
N MET A 61 6.95 9.53 6.83
CA MET A 61 6.11 8.33 6.98
C MET A 61 5.76 7.67 5.63
N LYS A 62 6.08 8.29 4.49
CA LYS A 62 5.79 7.73 3.15
C LYS A 62 6.84 6.74 2.68
N ARG A 63 8.07 6.89 3.17
CA ARG A 63 9.24 6.13 2.72
C ARG A 63 10.29 6.05 3.81
N PRO A 64 11.07 4.96 3.86
CA PRO A 64 12.30 4.90 4.63
C PRO A 64 13.32 5.96 4.18
N GLU A 65 14.17 6.43 5.10
CA GLU A 65 15.16 7.49 4.83
C GLU A 65 16.40 7.01 4.05
N ARG A 66 16.59 5.70 3.90
CA ARG A 66 17.71 5.14 3.11
C ARG A 66 17.62 5.51 1.62
N MET A 67 18.76 5.39 0.92
CA MET A 67 18.82 5.50 -0.54
C MET A 67 17.80 4.58 -1.22
N PHE A 68 17.11 5.12 -2.23
CA PHE A 68 16.02 4.44 -2.95
C PHE A 68 14.94 3.82 -2.03
N GLY A 69 14.71 4.46 -0.87
CA GLY A 69 13.66 4.11 0.07
C GLY A 69 12.27 4.27 -0.56
N GLY A 70 11.50 3.18 -0.59
CA GLY A 70 10.16 3.17 -1.18
C GLY A 70 10.09 2.73 -2.64
N THR A 71 11.23 2.46 -3.28
CA THR A 71 11.28 1.94 -4.67
C THR A 71 12.03 0.62 -4.75
N LEU A 72 13.16 0.50 -4.07
CA LEU A 72 13.96 -0.72 -3.99
C LEU A 72 13.87 -1.35 -2.60
N CYS A 73 13.88 -2.68 -2.54
CA CYS A 73 14.04 -3.41 -1.29
C CYS A 73 15.50 -3.36 -0.83
N ILE A 74 15.74 -3.63 0.46
CA ILE A 74 17.08 -3.58 1.05
C ILE A 74 18.06 -4.58 0.41
N ARG A 75 17.56 -5.72 -0.07
CA ARG A 75 18.36 -6.78 -0.70
C ARG A 75 18.90 -6.30 -2.06
N CYS A 76 18.01 -5.82 -2.93
CA CYS A 76 18.38 -5.30 -4.24
C CYS A 76 19.27 -4.06 -4.13
N LEU A 77 19.02 -3.17 -3.17
CA LEU A 77 19.88 -2.01 -2.95
C LEU A 77 21.31 -2.44 -2.60
N ARG A 78 21.47 -3.43 -1.72
CA ARG A 78 22.78 -3.94 -1.32
C ARG A 78 23.57 -4.53 -2.51
N GLU A 79 22.90 -5.27 -3.38
CA GLU A 79 23.51 -5.84 -4.58
C GLU A 79 24.04 -4.75 -5.51
N ILE A 80 23.20 -3.75 -5.81
CA ILE A 80 23.55 -2.64 -6.70
C ILE A 80 24.72 -1.84 -6.11
N LEU A 81 24.70 -1.54 -4.81
CA LEU A 81 25.80 -0.82 -4.18
C LEU A 81 27.11 -1.59 -4.27
N LYS A 82 27.10 -2.90 -4.07
CA LYS A 82 28.31 -3.74 -4.23
C LYS A 82 28.81 -3.77 -5.67
N GLU A 83 27.90 -3.85 -6.63
CA GLU A 83 28.23 -3.86 -8.05
C GLU A 83 28.85 -2.54 -8.50
N VAL A 84 28.25 -1.42 -8.10
CA VAL A 84 28.79 -0.08 -8.37
C VAL A 84 30.21 0.04 -7.80
N VAL A 85 30.41 -0.26 -6.51
CA VAL A 85 31.74 -0.16 -5.87
C VAL A 85 32.80 -1.00 -6.58
N ARG A 86 32.45 -2.19 -7.09
CA ARG A 86 33.37 -3.06 -7.84
C ARG A 86 33.68 -2.57 -9.25
N SER A 87 32.77 -1.80 -9.85
CA SER A 87 32.97 -1.26 -11.20
C SER A 87 33.79 0.03 -11.23
N THR A 88 33.79 0.76 -10.11
CA THR A 88 34.49 2.05 -9.99
C THR A 88 35.93 1.92 -9.48
N GLY A 89 36.32 0.74 -8.97
CA GLY A 89 37.68 0.43 -8.51
C GLY A 89 38.37 -0.53 -9.45
#